data_AF-A0A537VZ96-F1
#
_entry.id   AF-A0A537VZ96-F1
#
_cell.length_a   1.000
_cell.length_b   1.000
_cell.length_c   1.000
_cell.angle_alpha   90.00
_cell.angle_beta   90.00
_cell.angle_gamma   90.00
#
_symmetry.space_group_name_H-M   'P 1'
#
loop_
_entity.id
_entity.type
_entity.pdbx_description
1 polymer ?
#
loop_
_entity_poly.entity_id
_entity_poly.type
_entity_poly.pdbx_seq_one_letter_code
_entity_poly.pdbx_strand_id
1 'polypeptide(L)' 'MQIWLPNLPDIPLEQGYHRLPTNTTYWTGWPDANNPYVNSAFFHLTPGLIVHNLQPASA' A
#
# COMPACT_ATOMS: atom_id res chain seq x y z
N MET A 1 17.92 -12.76 -12.34
CA MET A 1 19.03 -11.78 -12.48
C MET A 1 20.09 -12.15 -13.54
N GLN A 2 20.13 -13.39 -14.06
CA GLN A 2 21.19 -13.83 -14.99
C GLN A 2 21.28 -13.04 -16.30
N ILE A 3 20.17 -12.49 -16.81
CA ILE A 3 20.16 -11.59 -17.98
C ILE A 3 20.30 -10.12 -17.56
N TRP A 4 19.68 -9.72 -16.46
CA TRP A 4 19.61 -8.31 -16.03
C TRP A 4 20.95 -7.77 -15.52
N LEU A 5 21.70 -8.56 -14.74
CA LEU A 5 22.99 -8.10 -14.17
C LEU A 5 24.06 -7.86 -15.25
N PRO A 6 24.22 -8.71 -16.29
CA PRO A 6 25.20 -8.42 -17.35
C PRO A 6 24.78 -7.27 -18.27
N ASN A 7 23.47 -7.09 -18.52
CA ASN A 7 22.98 -6.12 -19.51
C ASN A 7 22.59 -4.76 -18.91
N LEU A 8 22.41 -4.69 -17.59
CA LEU A 8 22.02 -3.48 -16.83
C LEU A 8 20.99 -2.58 -17.55
N PRO A 9 19.84 -3.12 -18.00
CA PRO A 9 18.83 -2.30 -18.69
C PRO A 9 18.24 -1.23 -17.77
N ASP A 10 18.25 -1.49 -16.46
CA ASP A 10 17.96 -0.54 -15.40
C ASP A 10 18.73 -0.98 -14.13
N ILE A 11 19.08 -0.03 -13.27
CA ILE A 11 19.90 -0.30 -12.07
C ILE A 11 19.00 -0.16 -10.82
N PRO A 12 18.59 -1.28 -10.20
CA PRO A 12 17.82 -1.23 -8.97
C PRO A 12 18.70 -0.76 -7.80
N LEU A 13 18.43 0.44 -7.27
CA LEU A 13 19.22 1.03 -6.18
C LEU A 13 18.53 0.91 -4.82
N GLU A 14 17.21 1.11 -4.77
CA GLU A 14 16.43 1.11 -3.53
C GLU A 14 15.08 0.42 -3.68
N GLN A 15 14.45 0.14 -2.54
CA GLN A 15 13.04 -0.21 -2.48
C GLN A 15 12.27 1.00 -1.94
N GLY A 16 11.54 1.67 -2.83
CA GLY A 16 10.68 2.77 -2.45
C GLY A 16 9.53 2.29 -1.57
N TYR A 17 9.47 2.77 -0.33
CA TYR A 17 8.35 2.45 0.57
C TYR A 17 7.14 3.33 0.27
N HIS A 18 5.97 2.73 0.16
CA HIS A 18 4.70 3.46 0.09
C HIS A 18 4.39 4.12 1.45
N ARG A 19 4.74 5.39 1.59
CA ARG A 19 4.45 6.22 2.77
C ARG A 19 3.15 6.97 2.56
N LEU A 20 2.04 6.27 2.74
CA LEU A 20 0.70 6.79 2.48
C LEU A 20 -0.03 7.03 3.80
N PRO A 21 -0.09 8.29 4.29
CA PRO A 21 -0.81 8.59 5.51
C PRO A 21 -2.32 8.46 5.29
N THR A 22 -3.01 7.95 6.29
CA THR A 22 -4.47 7.78 6.29
C THR A 22 -5.09 8.68 7.35
N ASN A 23 -6.16 9.39 7.00
CA ASN A 23 -6.90 10.22 7.95
C ASN A 23 -7.92 9.37 8.72
N THR A 24 -8.04 9.61 10.04
CA THR A 24 -8.95 8.88 10.93
C THR A 24 -10.07 9.74 11.52
N THR A 25 -10.28 10.95 11.00
CA THR A 25 -11.36 11.86 11.43
C THR A 25 -12.74 11.28 11.13
N TYR A 26 -12.92 10.64 9.97
CA TYR A 26 -14.22 10.10 9.54
C TYR A 26 -14.21 8.59 9.29
N TRP A 27 -13.04 7.99 9.08
CA TRP A 27 -12.91 6.58 8.71
C TRP A 27 -11.84 5.88 9.54
N THR A 28 -12.13 4.68 10.00
CA THR A 28 -11.20 3.78 10.71
C THR A 28 -11.10 2.46 9.95
N GLY A 29 -10.26 1.53 10.44
CA GLY A 29 -10.09 0.21 9.80
C GLY A 29 -9.14 0.21 8.59
N TRP A 30 -8.35 1.27 8.40
CA TRP A 30 -7.27 1.31 7.41
C TRP A 30 -6.28 0.15 7.62
N PRO A 31 -5.64 -0.36 6.55
CA PRO A 31 -4.62 -1.37 6.70
C PRO A 31 -3.34 -0.73 7.26
N ASP A 32 -2.72 -1.40 8.22
CA ASP A 32 -1.46 -1.01 8.83
C ASP A 32 -0.64 -2.24 9.23
N ALA A 33 0.43 -2.04 10.00
CA ALA A 33 1.28 -3.13 10.47
C ALA A 33 0.56 -4.11 11.42
N ASN A 34 -0.48 -3.66 12.13
CA ASN A 34 -1.24 -4.49 13.07
C ASN A 34 -2.44 -5.18 12.40
N ASN A 35 -2.96 -4.60 11.31
CA ASN A 35 -4.05 -5.15 10.49
C ASN A 35 -3.67 -5.16 8.99
N PRO A 36 -2.72 -6.01 8.55
CA PRO A 36 -2.13 -5.96 7.22
C PRO A 36 -2.95 -6.70 6.14
N TYR A 37 -4.25 -6.44 6.04
CA TYR A 37 -5.12 -7.15 5.09
C TYR A 37 -4.89 -6.77 3.60
N VAL A 38 -4.33 -5.58 3.35
CA VAL A 38 -3.89 -5.11 2.03
C VAL A 38 -2.90 -3.96 2.22
N ASN A 39 -2.22 -3.51 1.17
CA ASN A 39 -1.45 -2.26 1.23
C ASN A 39 -2.40 -1.03 1.14
N SER A 40 -1.99 0.12 1.68
CA SER A 40 -2.79 1.37 1.64
C SER A 40 -2.73 2.13 0.31
N ALA A 41 -2.05 1.60 -0.73
CA ALA A 41 -1.96 2.25 -2.04
C ALA A 41 -3.26 2.09 -2.82
N PHE A 42 -4.14 3.07 -2.70
CA PHE A 42 -5.43 3.10 -3.39
C PHE A 42 -5.31 3.08 -4.93
N PHE A 43 -4.14 3.42 -5.48
CA PHE A 43 -3.85 3.37 -6.92
C PHE A 43 -3.42 1.98 -7.42
N HIS A 44 -3.35 0.98 -6.53
CA HIS A 44 -3.18 -0.40 -6.94
C HIS A 44 -4.49 -0.99 -7.50
N LEU A 45 -4.47 -2.27 -7.86
CA LEU A 45 -5.66 -2.99 -8.35
C LEU A 45 -6.54 -3.53 -7.22
N THR A 46 -6.19 -3.26 -5.96
CA THR A 46 -6.89 -3.75 -4.76
C THR A 46 -7.60 -2.69 -3.87
N PRO A 47 -7.94 -1.46 -4.31
CA PRO A 47 -8.53 -0.44 -3.44
C PRO A 47 -9.92 -0.84 -2.93
N GLY A 48 -10.64 -1.71 -3.67
CA GLY A 48 -11.93 -2.23 -3.23
C GLY A 48 -11.85 -2.93 -1.87
N LEU A 49 -10.74 -3.63 -1.58
CA LEU A 49 -10.54 -4.28 -0.28
C LEU A 49 -10.39 -3.27 0.87
N ILE A 50 -9.80 -2.11 0.60
CA ILE A 50 -9.73 -1.02 1.59
C ILE A 50 -11.15 -0.52 1.87
N VAL A 51 -11.88 -0.13 0.82
CA VAL A 51 -13.23 0.46 0.94
C VAL A 51 -14.20 -0.47 1.65
N HIS A 52 -14.13 -1.79 1.40
CA HIS A 52 -14.99 -2.77 2.08
C HIS A 52 -14.67 -2.95 3.57
N ASN A 53 -13.44 -2.65 4.00
CA ASN A 53 -13.01 -2.80 5.39
C ASN A 53 -13.15 -1.52 6.21
N LEU A 54 -13.19 -0.34 5.57
CA LEU A 54 -13.34 0.93 6.28
C LEU A 54 -14.64 0.99 7.07
N GLN A 55 -14.57 1.58 8.26
CA GLN A 55 -15.71 1.80 9.14
C GLN A 55 -15.85 3.29 9.49
N PRO A 56 -17.07 3.83 9.63
CA PRO A 56 -17.26 5.20 10.14
C PRO A 56 -16.58 5.37 11.51
N ALA A 57 -15.93 6.51 11.72
CA ALA A 57 -15.33 6.82 13.03
C ALA A 57 -16.38 7.12 14.12
N SER A 58 -17.60 7.50 13.73
CA SER A 58 -18.75 7.76 14.60
C SER A 58 -20.05 7.28 13.94
N ALA A 59 -20.98 6.76 14.74
CA ALA A 59 -22.31 6.33 14.32
C ALA A 59 -23.31 7.48 14.23
#